data_AF-A0A0T1SSH4-F1
#
_entry.id   AF-A0A0T1SSH4-F1
#
_cell.length_a   1.000
_cell.length_b   1.000
_cell.length_c   1.000
_cell.angle_alpha   90.00
_cell.angle_beta   90.00
_cell.angle_gamma   90.00
#
_symmetry.space_group_name_H-M   'P 1'
#
loop_
_entity.id
_entity.type
_entity.pdbx_description
1 polymer ?
#
loop_
_entity_poly.entity_id
_entity_poly.type
_entity_poly.pdbx_seq_one_letter_code
_entity_poly.pdbx_strand_id
1 'polypeptide(L)'
;MPEPLLNLVPRAEAQQTMKDFKSDQEVRWCPGCGDYAVLAAVQGFMPELGLAKENIVFVSGIGCSSRFPYYMNTYGMHSIHGRAPAIATGLATSRRDLSVWVVTGDGDALSIGGNHLIHALRRNVNLKILLFNNRIYGLTKGQYSPTSEVGKITKSTPMGSLDAPFNPVSLALGAEASFVARTVDSDRKHLTEVLRQAAQHNGTALVEIYQNCNIFNDGAFEVLKDKDQAREAVIRLEHGQPIRFGAENEKGVVRDQATGDLQVVTVTPENESRILVHDAHGASPTTAFALSRLADPDTLHQTPIGVFRSVDRPVYDTLMADQLETAVEQQGKGDLSRLLAGNDTWTVVG
;
A
#
# COMPACT_ATOMS: atom_id res chain seq x y z
N MET A 1 -21.59 -11.14 -6.05
CA MET A 1 -20.40 -10.46 -5.50
C MET A 1 -20.74 -10.07 -4.07
N PRO A 2 -19.85 -10.26 -3.09
CA PRO A 2 -20.08 -9.74 -1.74
C PRO A 2 -20.34 -8.22 -1.81
N GLU A 3 -21.23 -7.70 -0.97
CA GLU A 3 -21.46 -6.25 -0.92
C GLU A 3 -20.15 -5.51 -0.62
N PRO A 4 -19.87 -4.36 -1.26
CA PRO A 4 -18.70 -3.57 -0.95
C PRO A 4 -18.63 -3.22 0.54
N LEU A 5 -17.51 -3.49 1.21
CA LEU A 5 -17.34 -3.21 2.64
C LEU A 5 -17.47 -1.70 2.96
N LEU A 6 -17.21 -0.84 1.98
CA LEU A 6 -17.47 0.60 2.10
C LEU A 6 -18.95 0.94 2.35
N ASN A 7 -19.90 0.04 2.04
CA ASN A 7 -21.32 0.27 2.33
C ASN A 7 -21.65 0.16 3.82
N LEU A 8 -20.80 -0.49 4.61
CA LEU A 8 -20.92 -0.53 6.06
C LEU A 8 -20.49 0.79 6.72
N VAL A 9 -19.78 1.64 5.97
CA VAL A 9 -19.24 2.90 6.48
C VAL A 9 -20.27 4.03 6.28
N PRO A 10 -20.64 4.77 7.33
CA PRO A 10 -21.57 5.89 7.24
C PRO A 10 -21.18 6.92 6.19
N ARG A 11 -22.18 7.41 5.45
CA ARG A 11 -22.03 8.44 4.42
C ARG A 11 -22.07 9.84 5.02
N ALA A 12 -21.44 10.78 4.34
CA ALA A 12 -21.53 12.19 4.71
C ALA A 12 -22.95 12.73 4.47
N GLU A 13 -23.43 13.60 5.37
CA GLU A 13 -24.75 14.25 5.23
C GLU A 13 -24.77 15.31 4.12
N ALA A 14 -23.62 15.85 3.75
CA ALA A 14 -23.47 16.89 2.73
C ALA A 14 -22.28 16.60 1.80
N GLN A 15 -22.28 17.23 0.63
CA GLN A 15 -21.15 17.15 -0.29
C GLN A 15 -19.88 17.72 0.35
N GLN A 16 -18.82 16.93 0.32
CA GLN A 16 -17.51 17.30 0.86
C GLN A 16 -16.58 17.75 -0.26
N THR A 17 -15.52 18.47 0.11
CA THR A 17 -14.47 18.98 -0.77
C THR A 17 -13.10 18.64 -0.21
N MET A 18 -12.04 18.81 -1.00
CA MET A 18 -10.66 18.66 -0.55
C MET A 18 -10.35 19.47 0.72
N LYS A 19 -10.96 20.66 0.85
CA LYS A 19 -10.74 21.55 2.01
C LYS A 19 -11.22 20.91 3.30
N ASP A 20 -12.30 20.12 3.25
CA ASP A 20 -12.88 19.48 4.43
C ASP A 20 -11.96 18.42 5.03
N PHE A 21 -11.04 17.86 4.24
CA PHE A 21 -10.05 16.85 4.65
C PHE A 21 -8.68 17.44 5.02
N LYS A 22 -8.49 18.76 4.88
CA LYS A 22 -7.27 19.45 5.35
C LYS A 22 -7.41 19.80 6.82
N SER A 23 -6.44 19.38 7.64
CA SER A 23 -6.32 19.85 9.01
C SER A 23 -5.88 21.32 9.07
N ASP A 24 -5.99 21.93 10.25
CA ASP A 24 -5.40 23.23 10.58
C ASP A 24 -3.89 23.18 10.88
N GLN A 25 -3.30 21.97 10.92
CA GLN A 25 -1.89 21.77 11.21
C GLN A 25 -0.98 22.16 10.05
N GLU A 26 0.12 22.82 10.36
CA GLU A 26 1.18 23.15 9.40
C GLU A 26 1.95 21.89 8.97
N VAL A 27 2.10 21.70 7.65
CA VAL A 27 2.87 20.59 7.09
C VAL A 27 4.36 20.86 7.24
N ARG A 28 5.05 19.98 7.98
CA ARG A 28 6.47 20.12 8.39
C ARG A 28 7.42 19.24 7.59
N TRP A 29 7.07 18.90 6.35
CA TRP A 29 7.97 18.20 5.45
C TRP A 29 8.92 19.20 4.77
N CYS A 30 10.03 18.70 4.23
CA CYS A 30 10.98 19.53 3.50
C CYS A 30 10.32 20.09 2.22
N PRO A 31 10.59 21.35 1.84
CA PRO A 31 10.11 21.88 0.56
C PRO A 31 10.48 20.97 -0.60
N GLY A 32 9.49 20.62 -1.43
CA GLY A 32 9.65 19.71 -2.56
C GLY A 32 9.57 18.21 -2.24
N CYS A 33 9.42 17.82 -0.97
CA CYS A 33 9.22 16.41 -0.58
C CYS A 33 8.02 15.80 -1.31
N GLY A 34 8.18 14.58 -1.82
CA GLY A 34 7.11 13.82 -2.48
C GLY A 34 5.85 13.61 -1.61
N ASP A 35 6.00 13.59 -0.28
CA ASP A 35 4.89 13.45 0.67
C ASP A 35 3.77 14.50 0.45
N TYR A 36 4.14 15.72 0.01
CA TYR A 36 3.15 16.76 -0.32
C TYR A 36 2.23 16.37 -1.47
N ALA A 37 2.79 15.72 -2.51
CA ALA A 37 2.02 15.28 -3.65
C ALA A 37 1.04 14.16 -3.27
N VAL A 38 1.50 13.21 -2.44
CA VAL A 38 0.67 12.12 -1.95
C VAL A 38 -0.44 12.65 -1.04
N LEU A 39 -0.13 13.54 -0.11
CA LEU A 39 -1.13 14.17 0.77
C LEU A 39 -2.19 14.92 -0.05
N ALA A 40 -1.78 15.72 -1.03
CA ALA A 40 -2.72 16.44 -1.88
C ALA A 40 -3.61 15.49 -2.70
N ALA A 41 -3.05 14.40 -3.24
CA ALA A 41 -3.82 13.40 -3.97
C ALA A 41 -4.86 12.73 -3.07
N VAL A 42 -4.48 12.30 -1.88
CA VAL A 42 -5.38 11.67 -0.90
C VAL A 42 -6.48 12.65 -0.44
N GLN A 43 -6.12 13.89 -0.06
CA GLN A 43 -7.11 14.91 0.33
C GLN A 43 -8.09 15.24 -0.80
N GLY A 44 -7.64 15.23 -2.06
CA GLY A 44 -8.48 15.46 -3.22
C GLY A 44 -9.39 14.29 -3.57
N PHE A 45 -8.92 13.07 -3.31
CA PHE A 45 -9.63 11.81 -3.55
C PHE A 45 -10.68 11.48 -2.50
N MET A 46 -10.40 11.74 -1.21
CA MET A 46 -11.28 11.36 -0.10
C MET A 46 -12.75 11.82 -0.24
N PRO A 47 -13.04 13.05 -0.72
CA PRO A 47 -14.43 13.46 -0.99
C PRO A 47 -15.19 12.57 -1.97
N GLU A 48 -14.49 11.95 -2.93
CA GLU A 48 -15.11 11.06 -3.92
C GLU A 48 -15.70 9.80 -3.29
N LEU A 49 -15.22 9.41 -2.10
CA LEU A 49 -15.77 8.26 -1.35
C LEU A 49 -17.13 8.57 -0.72
N GLY A 50 -17.46 9.84 -0.49
CA GLY A 50 -18.73 10.25 0.13
C GLY A 50 -18.95 9.71 1.56
N LEU A 51 -17.88 9.38 2.28
CA LEU A 51 -17.93 8.85 3.65
C LEU A 51 -17.92 9.99 4.67
N ALA A 52 -18.56 9.78 5.82
CA ALA A 52 -18.42 10.67 6.96
C ALA A 52 -16.94 10.70 7.42
N LYS A 53 -16.39 11.89 7.69
CA LYS A 53 -14.95 12.04 7.99
C LYS A 53 -14.57 11.39 9.32
N GLU A 54 -15.51 11.42 10.26
CA GLU A 54 -15.47 10.75 11.55
C GLU A 54 -15.45 9.21 11.43
N ASN A 55 -15.78 8.66 10.26
CA ASN A 55 -15.69 7.23 9.97
C ASN A 55 -14.48 6.84 9.11
N ILE A 56 -13.61 7.79 8.79
CA ILE A 56 -12.32 7.53 8.15
C ILE A 56 -11.22 7.66 9.22
N VAL A 57 -10.35 6.65 9.32
CA VAL A 57 -9.26 6.66 10.30
C VAL A 57 -7.91 6.41 9.62
N PHE A 58 -6.97 7.33 9.83
CA PHE A 58 -5.57 7.15 9.39
C PHE A 58 -4.68 6.73 10.56
N VAL A 59 -4.10 5.53 10.48
CA VAL A 59 -3.12 5.02 11.44
C VAL A 59 -1.74 5.07 10.80
N SER A 60 -0.74 5.58 11.51
CA SER A 60 0.64 5.62 11.00
C SER A 60 1.66 5.14 12.02
N GLY A 61 2.85 4.78 11.54
CA GLY A 61 3.97 4.34 12.36
C GLY A 61 4.83 5.51 12.81
N ILE A 62 6.15 5.45 12.59
CA ILE A 62 7.08 6.57 12.84
C ILE A 62 7.95 6.80 11.59
N GLY A 63 8.07 8.06 11.16
CA GLY A 63 8.79 8.47 9.95
C GLY A 63 8.28 9.81 9.40
N CYS A 64 8.92 10.34 8.34
CA CYS A 64 8.38 11.51 7.63
C CYS A 64 6.96 11.23 7.13
N SER A 65 6.78 10.10 6.43
CA SER A 65 5.49 9.60 5.97
C SER A 65 4.48 9.47 7.10
N SER A 66 4.91 9.07 8.29
CA SER A 66 4.00 8.79 9.41
C SER A 66 3.44 10.04 10.09
N ARG A 67 3.88 11.24 9.69
CA ARG A 67 3.20 12.49 10.10
C ARG A 67 1.86 12.69 9.40
N PHE A 68 1.53 11.87 8.40
CA PHE A 68 0.32 12.00 7.58
C PHE A 68 -0.99 12.20 8.35
N PRO A 69 -1.30 11.46 9.44
CA PRO A 69 -2.57 11.64 10.15
C PRO A 69 -2.74 13.03 10.75
N TYR A 70 -1.65 13.75 11.08
CA TYR A 70 -1.75 15.14 11.56
C TYR A 70 -2.27 16.10 10.48
N TYR A 71 -2.18 15.72 9.21
CA TYR A 71 -2.52 16.55 8.06
C TYR A 71 -3.89 16.23 7.46
N MET A 72 -4.60 15.27 8.06
CA MET A 72 -5.94 14.85 7.68
C MET A 72 -6.95 15.31 8.72
N ASN A 73 -8.02 15.96 8.28
CA ASN A 73 -9.14 16.34 9.15
C ASN A 73 -10.15 15.18 9.30
N THR A 74 -9.68 14.09 9.88
CA THR A 74 -10.41 12.85 10.18
C THR A 74 -9.95 12.33 11.55
N TYR A 75 -10.46 11.18 12.01
CA TYR A 75 -9.77 10.50 13.10
C TYR A 75 -8.40 9.99 12.63
N GLY A 76 -7.44 9.96 13.55
CA GLY A 76 -6.10 9.48 13.24
C GLY A 76 -5.31 9.07 14.47
N MET A 77 -4.36 8.15 14.28
CA MET A 77 -3.44 7.69 15.32
C MET A 77 -2.03 7.63 14.77
N HIS A 78 -1.16 8.51 15.28
CA HIS A 78 0.28 8.38 15.10
C HIS A 78 0.80 7.43 16.19
N SER A 79 1.12 6.20 15.78
CA SER A 79 1.42 5.12 16.70
C SER A 79 2.91 5.01 17.02
N ILE A 80 3.43 3.77 17.12
CA ILE A 80 4.85 3.50 17.35
C ILE A 80 5.46 2.78 16.15
N HIS A 81 6.79 2.87 16.03
CA HIS A 81 7.50 2.47 14.82
C HIS A 81 7.22 1.01 14.44
N GLY A 82 6.74 0.80 13.21
CA GLY A 82 6.39 -0.49 12.62
C GLY A 82 5.19 -1.19 13.24
N ARG A 83 4.35 -0.51 14.04
CA ARG A 83 3.16 -1.13 14.66
C ARG A 83 1.83 -0.67 14.06
N ALA A 84 1.85 0.24 13.09
CA ALA A 84 0.64 0.73 12.45
C ALA A 84 -0.25 -0.39 11.88
N PRO A 85 0.26 -1.39 11.14
CA PRO A 85 -0.59 -2.50 10.66
C PRO A 85 -1.23 -3.32 11.79
N ALA A 86 -0.51 -3.53 12.90
CA ALA A 86 -1.03 -4.28 14.04
C ALA A 86 -2.15 -3.52 14.77
N ILE A 87 -1.94 -2.23 15.01
CA ILE A 87 -2.94 -1.36 15.66
C ILE A 87 -4.16 -1.19 14.75
N ALA A 88 -3.95 -0.93 13.47
CA ALA A 88 -5.02 -0.81 12.49
C ALA A 88 -5.83 -2.11 12.35
N THR A 89 -5.18 -3.28 12.47
CA THR A 89 -5.88 -4.57 12.51
C THR A 89 -6.87 -4.61 13.67
N GLY A 90 -6.45 -4.27 14.89
CA GLY A 90 -7.34 -4.25 16.05
C GLY A 90 -8.52 -3.28 15.90
N LEU A 91 -8.30 -2.13 15.26
CA LEU A 91 -9.35 -1.16 14.96
C LEU A 91 -10.37 -1.71 13.95
N ALA A 92 -9.89 -2.20 12.80
CA ALA A 92 -10.74 -2.71 11.72
C ALA A 92 -11.57 -3.91 12.17
N THR A 93 -11.00 -4.81 12.98
CA THR A 93 -11.72 -5.99 13.50
C THR A 93 -12.76 -5.63 14.56
N SER A 94 -12.60 -4.50 15.25
CA SER A 94 -13.53 -4.06 16.30
C SER A 94 -14.63 -3.16 15.78
N ARG A 95 -14.43 -2.51 14.62
CA ARG A 95 -15.32 -1.48 14.06
C ARG A 95 -15.42 -1.60 12.53
N ARG A 96 -16.30 -2.48 12.06
CA ARG A 96 -16.58 -2.71 10.62
C ARG A 96 -17.18 -1.49 9.91
N ASP A 97 -17.66 -0.51 10.66
CA ASP A 97 -18.24 0.75 10.18
C ASP A 97 -17.20 1.88 9.97
N LEU A 98 -15.92 1.54 9.95
CA LEU A 98 -14.81 2.47 9.70
C LEU A 98 -14.05 2.11 8.42
N SER A 99 -13.67 3.14 7.66
CA SER A 99 -12.66 3.03 6.60
C SER A 99 -11.28 3.26 7.19
N VAL A 100 -10.51 2.20 7.37
CA VAL A 100 -9.19 2.26 8.03
C VAL A 100 -8.05 2.30 7.00
N TRP A 101 -7.26 3.36 7.05
CA TRP A 101 -6.10 3.60 6.20
C TRP A 101 -4.82 3.56 7.05
N VAL A 102 -3.78 2.91 6.53
CA VAL A 102 -2.45 2.85 7.14
C VAL A 102 -1.48 3.64 6.28
N VAL A 103 -0.75 4.57 6.88
CA VAL A 103 0.34 5.29 6.18
C VAL A 103 1.66 4.95 6.85
N THR A 104 2.61 4.49 6.04
CA THR A 104 3.88 3.96 6.53
C THR A 104 5.01 4.24 5.54
N GLY A 105 6.24 4.32 6.03
CA GLY A 105 7.43 4.40 5.19
C GLY A 105 8.00 3.02 4.90
N ASP A 106 8.85 2.92 3.88
CA ASP A 106 9.65 1.71 3.60
C ASP A 106 10.34 1.13 4.86
N GLY A 107 11.01 1.94 5.66
CA GLY A 107 11.62 1.50 6.92
C GLY A 107 10.63 1.03 7.96
N ASP A 108 9.58 1.81 8.15
CA ASP A 108 8.57 1.53 9.16
C ASP A 108 7.86 0.20 8.87
N ALA A 109 7.51 -0.08 7.61
CA ALA A 109 6.78 -1.28 7.21
C ALA A 109 7.64 -2.49 6.86
N LEU A 110 8.83 -2.30 6.26
CA LEU A 110 9.63 -3.39 5.69
C LEU A 110 10.86 -3.75 6.52
N SER A 111 11.20 -2.94 7.53
CA SER A 111 12.19 -3.30 8.55
C SER A 111 11.46 -3.76 9.82
N ILE A 112 11.38 -2.90 10.82
CA ILE A 112 10.79 -3.21 12.13
C ILE A 112 9.32 -3.64 12.08
N GLY A 113 8.56 -3.20 11.07
CA GLY A 113 7.15 -3.55 10.86
C GLY A 113 6.89 -4.77 9.99
N GLY A 114 7.93 -5.39 9.41
CA GLY A 114 7.79 -6.42 8.36
C GLY A 114 6.82 -7.54 8.71
N ASN A 115 6.96 -8.11 9.91
CA ASN A 115 6.11 -9.21 10.35
C ASN A 115 4.63 -8.80 10.50
N HIS A 116 4.36 -7.58 10.96
CA HIS A 116 2.99 -7.08 11.11
C HIS A 116 2.35 -6.80 9.75
N LEU A 117 3.11 -6.24 8.79
CA LEU A 117 2.66 -6.05 7.42
C LEU A 117 2.29 -7.38 6.77
N ILE A 118 3.20 -8.37 6.80
CA ILE A 118 2.99 -9.69 6.19
C ILE A 118 1.73 -10.35 6.77
N HIS A 119 1.53 -10.29 8.09
CA HIS A 119 0.36 -10.90 8.70
C HIS A 119 -0.95 -10.15 8.47
N ALA A 120 -0.92 -8.82 8.29
CA ALA A 120 -2.10 -8.07 7.86
C ALA A 120 -2.54 -8.50 6.45
N LEU A 121 -1.59 -8.58 5.51
CA LEU A 121 -1.82 -9.03 4.13
C LEU A 121 -2.30 -10.48 4.06
N ARG A 122 -1.62 -11.39 4.77
CA ARG A 122 -1.96 -12.82 4.79
C ARG A 122 -3.38 -13.06 5.29
N ARG A 123 -3.76 -12.39 6.39
CA ARG A 123 -5.11 -12.48 6.97
C ARG A 123 -6.17 -11.83 6.09
N ASN A 124 -5.79 -10.91 5.20
CA ASN A 124 -6.72 -10.11 4.41
C ASN A 124 -7.65 -9.27 5.30
N VAL A 125 -7.09 -8.53 6.24
CA VAL A 125 -7.83 -7.58 7.10
C VAL A 125 -8.27 -6.39 6.24
N ASN A 126 -9.48 -5.85 6.42
CA ASN A 126 -9.98 -4.71 5.65
C ASN A 126 -9.23 -3.40 5.94
N LEU A 127 -8.06 -3.23 5.32
CA LEU A 127 -7.13 -2.12 5.52
C LEU A 127 -6.62 -1.60 4.19
N LYS A 128 -6.41 -0.27 4.10
CA LYS A 128 -5.78 0.37 2.95
C LYS A 128 -4.40 0.87 3.33
N ILE A 129 -3.34 0.17 2.91
CA ILE A 129 -1.96 0.44 3.29
C ILE A 129 -1.26 1.24 2.19
N LEU A 130 -0.91 2.48 2.50
CA LEU A 130 -0.11 3.36 1.65
C LEU A 130 1.34 3.33 2.13
N LEU A 131 2.19 2.67 1.35
CA LEU A 131 3.61 2.52 1.61
C LEU A 131 4.40 3.58 0.84
N PHE A 132 4.94 4.57 1.54
CA PHE A 132 5.73 5.63 0.94
C PHE A 132 7.18 5.13 0.87
N ASN A 133 7.61 4.77 -0.34
CA ASN A 133 8.94 4.24 -0.58
C ASN A 133 9.82 5.36 -1.14
N ASN A 134 10.73 5.86 -0.31
CA ASN A 134 11.73 6.86 -0.69
C ASN A 134 13.16 6.31 -0.65
N ARG A 135 13.29 5.01 -0.39
CA ARG A 135 14.53 4.26 -0.27
C ARG A 135 15.48 4.83 0.77
N ILE A 136 14.98 5.48 1.83
CA ILE A 136 15.83 6.11 2.85
C ILE A 136 15.10 6.38 4.18
N TYR A 137 15.80 6.29 5.32
CA TYR A 137 15.27 6.78 6.58
C TYR A 137 15.43 8.30 6.70
N GLY A 138 14.48 9.04 6.10
CA GLY A 138 14.47 10.51 6.12
C GLY A 138 14.37 11.09 7.54
N LEU A 139 13.43 10.55 8.34
CA LEU A 139 13.22 10.75 9.79
C LEU A 139 14.52 11.01 10.55
N THR A 140 15.36 9.98 10.49
CA THR A 140 16.55 9.81 11.31
C THR A 140 17.81 10.33 10.63
N LYS A 141 17.65 11.17 9.60
CA LYS A 141 18.70 11.92 8.89
C LYS A 141 19.54 11.10 7.90
N GLY A 142 18.92 10.15 7.20
CA GLY A 142 19.43 9.58 5.96
C GLY A 142 20.27 8.31 6.13
N GLN A 143 19.76 7.30 6.84
CA GLN A 143 20.30 5.94 6.83
C GLN A 143 19.64 5.13 5.71
N TYR A 144 20.33 4.13 5.17
CA TYR A 144 19.71 3.22 4.20
C TYR A 144 18.50 2.51 4.79
N SER A 145 17.56 2.16 3.93
CA SER A 145 16.32 1.45 4.22
C SER A 145 16.33 0.07 3.56
N PRO A 146 15.36 -0.82 3.86
CA PRO A 146 15.26 -2.12 3.20
C PRO A 146 14.97 -2.05 1.68
N THR A 147 14.69 -0.87 1.13
CA THR A 147 14.49 -0.65 -0.32
C THR A 147 15.61 0.15 -0.96
N SER A 148 16.65 0.53 -0.21
CA SER A 148 17.84 1.19 -0.75
C SER A 148 18.65 0.25 -1.64
N GLU A 149 19.26 0.81 -2.68
CA GLU A 149 20.06 0.05 -3.64
C GLU A 149 21.32 -0.55 -2.98
N VAL A 150 21.81 -1.65 -3.54
CA VAL A 150 23.13 -2.17 -3.17
C VAL A 150 24.18 -1.12 -3.51
N GLY A 151 25.17 -0.94 -2.63
CA GLY A 151 26.18 0.09 -2.77
C GLY A 151 25.73 1.49 -2.34
N LYS A 152 24.48 1.68 -1.88
CA LYS A 152 24.01 3.00 -1.43
C LYS A 152 24.84 3.55 -0.27
N ILE A 153 25.61 4.60 -0.53
CA ILE A 153 26.40 5.29 0.49
C ILE A 153 25.47 6.18 1.31
N THR A 154 25.44 5.95 2.61
CA THR A 154 24.70 6.76 3.58
C THR A 154 25.55 7.01 4.82
N LYS A 155 25.04 7.77 5.80
CA LYS A 155 25.77 8.03 7.04
C LYS A 155 26.11 6.76 7.82
N SER A 156 25.24 5.75 7.79
CA SER A 156 25.45 4.46 8.48
C SER A 156 26.06 3.39 7.58
N THR A 157 26.14 3.64 6.26
CA THR A 157 26.78 2.76 5.28
C THR A 157 27.82 3.56 4.48
N PRO A 158 28.91 4.03 5.10
CA PRO A 158 29.87 4.90 4.44
C PRO A 158 30.61 4.22 3.28
N MET A 159 30.66 2.88 3.27
CA MET A 159 31.24 2.06 2.19
C MET A 159 30.19 1.51 1.22
N GLY A 160 28.94 1.96 1.32
CA GLY A 160 27.80 1.42 0.57
C GLY A 160 27.04 0.32 1.32
N SER A 161 25.74 0.18 1.03
CA SER A 161 24.91 -0.90 1.56
C SER A 161 25.31 -2.25 0.94
N LEU A 162 25.31 -3.32 1.73
CA LEU A 162 25.50 -4.70 1.24
C LEU A 162 24.17 -5.46 1.11
N ASP A 163 23.10 -4.92 1.68
CA ASP A 163 21.81 -5.59 1.78
C ASP A 163 21.12 -5.62 0.42
N ALA A 164 20.58 -6.78 0.07
CA ALA A 164 19.71 -6.93 -1.09
C ALA A 164 18.37 -6.23 -0.80
N PRO A 165 17.92 -5.27 -1.63
CA PRO A 165 16.67 -4.57 -1.38
C PRO A 165 15.47 -5.49 -1.50
N PHE A 166 14.49 -5.29 -0.61
CA PHE A 166 13.15 -5.83 -0.80
C PHE A 166 12.51 -5.22 -2.04
N ASN A 167 11.77 -6.05 -2.77
CA ASN A 167 10.74 -5.60 -3.69
C ASN A 167 9.39 -5.64 -2.95
N PRO A 168 8.79 -4.50 -2.60
CA PRO A 168 7.59 -4.49 -1.76
C PRO A 168 6.38 -5.17 -2.41
N VAL A 169 6.25 -5.07 -3.74
CA VAL A 169 5.20 -5.76 -4.50
C VAL A 169 5.42 -7.27 -4.45
N SER A 170 6.64 -7.77 -4.68
CA SER A 170 6.94 -9.19 -4.54
C SER A 170 6.70 -9.71 -3.12
N LEU A 171 7.08 -8.94 -2.09
CA LEU A 171 6.84 -9.31 -0.70
C LEU A 171 5.34 -9.45 -0.42
N ALA A 172 4.54 -8.50 -0.90
CA ALA A 172 3.09 -8.52 -0.69
C ALA A 172 2.40 -9.66 -1.44
N LEU A 173 2.80 -9.91 -2.69
CA LEU A 173 2.31 -11.04 -3.48
C LEU A 173 2.70 -12.38 -2.85
N GLY A 174 3.93 -12.51 -2.33
CA GLY A 174 4.38 -13.68 -1.57
C GLY A 174 3.67 -13.86 -0.23
N ALA A 175 3.12 -12.79 0.34
CA ALA A 175 2.22 -12.83 1.51
C ALA A 175 0.75 -13.08 1.12
N GLU A 176 0.48 -13.41 -0.15
CA GLU A 176 -0.85 -13.68 -0.73
C GLU A 176 -1.80 -12.46 -0.71
N ALA A 177 -1.30 -11.23 -0.65
CA ALA A 177 -2.13 -10.03 -0.65
C ALA A 177 -3.20 -10.06 -1.77
N SER A 178 -4.44 -9.73 -1.41
CA SER A 178 -5.59 -9.75 -2.32
C SER A 178 -5.60 -8.54 -3.25
N PHE A 179 -5.00 -7.42 -2.85
CA PHE A 179 -4.76 -6.26 -3.70
C PHE A 179 -3.34 -5.71 -3.54
N VAL A 180 -2.64 -5.53 -4.66
CA VAL A 180 -1.28 -4.98 -4.71
C VAL A 180 -1.14 -4.03 -5.89
N ALA A 181 -0.69 -2.81 -5.63
CA ALA A 181 -0.44 -1.80 -6.65
C ALA A 181 0.85 -1.04 -6.40
N ARG A 182 1.38 -0.42 -7.47
CA ARG A 182 2.50 0.53 -7.41
C ARG A 182 2.16 1.78 -8.19
N THR A 183 2.61 2.94 -7.70
CA THR A 183 2.48 4.21 -8.40
C THR A 183 3.62 5.16 -8.05
N VAL A 184 3.68 6.32 -8.70
CA VAL A 184 4.68 7.38 -8.50
C VAL A 184 3.99 8.65 -8.03
N ASP A 185 4.59 9.35 -7.07
CA ASP A 185 4.05 10.58 -6.46
C ASP A 185 3.73 11.69 -7.48
N SER A 186 4.52 11.81 -8.56
CA SER A 186 4.37 12.83 -9.59
C SER A 186 3.28 12.54 -10.60
N ASP A 187 2.86 11.29 -10.78
CA ASP A 187 1.75 10.94 -11.66
C ASP A 187 0.43 10.97 -10.89
N ARG A 188 -0.06 12.19 -10.62
CA ARG A 188 -1.26 12.41 -9.80
C ARG A 188 -2.50 11.70 -10.35
N LYS A 189 -2.68 11.67 -11.67
CA LYS A 189 -3.86 11.04 -12.28
C LYS A 189 -3.84 9.54 -12.01
N HIS A 190 -2.69 8.90 -12.24
CA HIS A 190 -2.53 7.48 -11.99
C HIS A 190 -2.59 7.13 -10.49
N LEU A 191 -1.95 7.93 -9.62
CA LEU A 191 -2.04 7.76 -8.18
C LEU A 191 -3.49 7.83 -7.68
N THR A 192 -4.26 8.85 -8.08
CA THR A 192 -5.67 8.96 -7.69
C THR A 192 -6.49 7.76 -8.18
N GLU A 193 -6.23 7.25 -9.39
CA GLU A 193 -6.93 6.08 -9.91
C GLU A 193 -6.62 4.80 -9.12
N VAL A 194 -5.35 4.57 -8.79
CA VAL A 194 -4.94 3.45 -7.92
C VAL A 194 -5.59 3.57 -6.54
N LEU A 195 -5.69 4.78 -5.97
CA LEU A 195 -6.37 5.01 -4.69
C LEU A 195 -7.87 4.66 -4.75
N ARG A 196 -8.57 4.98 -5.84
CA ARG A 196 -9.98 4.57 -6.05
C ARG A 196 -10.13 3.06 -6.02
N GLN A 197 -9.31 2.36 -6.80
CA GLN A 197 -9.36 0.90 -6.87
C GLN A 197 -9.01 0.26 -5.52
N ALA A 198 -7.99 0.77 -4.83
CA ALA A 198 -7.62 0.30 -3.50
C ALA A 198 -8.75 0.48 -2.48
N ALA A 199 -9.42 1.63 -2.49
CA ALA A 199 -10.52 1.93 -1.57
C ALA A 199 -11.73 1.00 -1.78
N GLN A 200 -12.05 0.69 -3.03
CA GLN A 200 -13.17 -0.21 -3.39
C GLN A 200 -12.88 -1.68 -3.08
N HIS A 201 -11.61 -2.07 -2.99
CA HIS A 201 -11.21 -3.45 -2.73
C HIS A 201 -11.76 -3.96 -1.39
N ASN A 202 -12.18 -5.23 -1.31
CA ASN A 202 -12.60 -5.84 -0.04
C ASN A 202 -11.42 -6.60 0.59
N GLY A 203 -10.92 -6.10 1.72
CA GLY A 203 -9.74 -6.65 2.40
C GLY A 203 -8.52 -5.75 2.29
N THR A 204 -7.33 -6.34 2.41
CA THR A 204 -6.08 -5.58 2.49
C THR A 204 -5.62 -5.14 1.10
N ALA A 205 -5.52 -3.83 0.89
CA ALA A 205 -4.89 -3.23 -0.27
C ALA A 205 -3.52 -2.65 0.10
N LEU A 206 -2.45 -3.11 -0.55
CA LEU A 206 -1.14 -2.46 -0.48
C LEU A 206 -0.91 -1.61 -1.73
N VAL A 207 -0.60 -0.32 -1.53
CA VAL A 207 -0.18 0.59 -2.58
C VAL A 207 1.24 1.07 -2.26
N GLU A 208 2.22 0.61 -3.03
CA GLU A 208 3.56 1.18 -3.02
C GLU A 208 3.56 2.50 -3.79
N ILE A 209 4.03 3.56 -3.16
CA ILE A 209 4.12 4.88 -3.76
C ILE A 209 5.59 5.29 -3.76
N TYR A 210 6.20 5.35 -4.95
CA TYR A 210 7.52 5.93 -5.12
C TYR A 210 7.46 7.43 -4.85
N GLN A 211 8.19 7.85 -3.82
CA GLN A 211 8.09 9.15 -3.19
C GLN A 211 9.49 9.74 -3.05
N ASN A 212 9.74 10.94 -3.58
CA ASN A 212 11.11 11.50 -3.58
C ASN A 212 11.49 12.16 -2.24
N CYS A 213 12.65 11.83 -1.69
CA CYS A 213 13.20 12.48 -0.48
C CYS A 213 14.33 13.46 -0.86
N ASN A 214 13.97 14.71 -1.15
CA ASN A 214 14.89 15.70 -1.73
C ASN A 214 16.14 16.03 -0.88
N ILE A 215 16.12 15.76 0.43
CA ILE A 215 17.25 16.11 1.32
C ILE A 215 18.26 14.97 1.45
N PHE A 216 17.82 13.70 1.36
CA PHE A 216 18.70 12.55 1.62
C PHE A 216 18.79 11.57 0.46
N ASN A 217 17.81 11.54 -0.44
CA ASN A 217 17.78 10.63 -1.58
C ASN A 217 17.10 11.28 -2.78
N ASP A 218 17.60 12.45 -3.19
CA ASP A 218 17.03 13.21 -4.29
C ASP A 218 17.24 12.49 -5.63
N GLY A 219 16.25 12.59 -6.52
CA GLY A 219 16.28 11.96 -7.83
C GLY A 219 16.21 10.42 -7.81
N ALA A 220 15.88 9.80 -6.67
CA ALA A 220 15.86 8.34 -6.52
C ALA A 220 14.94 7.61 -7.52
N PHE A 221 13.94 8.32 -8.05
CA PHE A 221 13.00 7.80 -9.04
C PHE A 221 12.94 8.66 -10.30
N GLU A 222 13.94 9.50 -10.58
CA GLU A 222 13.86 10.52 -11.65
C GLU A 222 13.55 9.92 -13.03
N VAL A 223 14.10 8.74 -13.33
CA VAL A 223 13.84 7.97 -14.55
C VAL A 223 12.33 7.70 -14.78
N LEU A 224 11.56 7.58 -13.70
CA LEU A 224 10.12 7.32 -13.73
C LEU A 224 9.27 8.61 -13.74
N LYS A 225 9.90 9.77 -13.50
CA LYS A 225 9.23 11.07 -13.36
C LYS A 225 9.44 11.96 -14.57
N ASP A 226 10.64 11.93 -15.14
CA ASP A 226 10.98 12.65 -16.35
C ASP A 226 10.12 12.14 -17.54
N LYS A 227 9.54 13.06 -18.31
CA LYS A 227 8.52 12.70 -19.30
C LYS A 227 9.05 11.81 -20.42
N ASP A 228 10.29 12.03 -20.82
CA ASP A 228 10.88 11.31 -21.96
C ASP A 228 11.41 9.96 -21.48
N GLN A 229 12.13 9.92 -20.36
CA GLN A 229 12.60 8.66 -19.78
C GLN A 229 11.45 7.76 -19.31
N ALA A 230 10.39 8.32 -18.74
CA ALA A 230 9.26 7.53 -18.24
C ALA A 230 8.53 6.77 -19.35
N ARG A 231 8.49 7.28 -20.59
CA ARG A 231 7.89 6.57 -21.74
C ARG A 231 8.63 5.26 -22.03
N GLU A 232 9.94 5.27 -21.82
CA GLU A 232 10.82 4.14 -22.08
C GLU A 232 10.97 3.20 -20.88
N ALA A 233 10.81 3.73 -19.66
CA ALA A 233 11.06 2.99 -18.42
C ALA A 233 9.79 2.44 -17.76
N VAL A 234 8.64 3.10 -17.91
CA VAL A 234 7.40 2.74 -17.19
C VAL A 234 6.55 1.78 -18.01
N ILE A 235 6.16 0.67 -17.40
CA ILE A 235 5.17 -0.27 -17.93
C ILE A 235 3.84 -0.01 -17.21
N ARG A 236 2.84 0.54 -17.90
CA ARG A 236 1.51 0.77 -17.30
C ARG A 236 0.68 -0.50 -17.39
N LEU A 237 0.28 -1.03 -16.25
CA LEU A 237 -0.56 -2.22 -16.15
C LEU A 237 -2.04 -1.80 -16.17
N GLU A 238 -2.73 -2.10 -17.26
CA GLU A 238 -4.16 -1.87 -17.43
C GLU A 238 -4.87 -3.20 -17.66
N HIS A 239 -5.85 -3.53 -16.80
CA HIS A 239 -6.53 -4.81 -16.87
C HIS A 239 -7.23 -5.00 -18.23
N GLY A 240 -7.06 -6.17 -18.83
CA GLY A 240 -7.65 -6.53 -20.13
C GLY A 240 -6.90 -5.94 -21.32
N GLN A 241 -5.83 -5.17 -21.12
CA GLN A 241 -5.02 -4.61 -22.21
C GLN A 241 -3.72 -5.39 -22.42
N PRO A 242 -3.23 -5.51 -23.67
CA PRO A 242 -1.87 -5.97 -23.94
C PRO A 242 -0.84 -5.10 -23.22
N ILE A 243 0.15 -5.72 -22.59
CA ILE A 243 1.22 -5.02 -21.87
C ILE A 243 2.23 -4.49 -22.87
N ARG A 244 2.01 -3.25 -23.33
CA ARG A 244 2.88 -2.52 -24.26
C ARG A 244 3.32 -1.18 -23.67
N PHE A 245 4.50 -0.72 -24.08
CA PHE A 245 5.11 0.54 -23.65
C PHE A 245 6.22 0.96 -24.62
N GLY A 246 6.94 2.04 -24.31
CA GLY A 246 7.85 2.74 -25.24
C GLY A 246 7.16 3.96 -25.86
N ALA A 247 7.95 4.89 -26.41
CA ALA A 247 7.44 6.12 -27.00
C ALA A 247 6.34 5.89 -28.06
N GLU A 248 6.42 4.79 -28.80
CA GLU A 248 5.51 4.42 -29.90
C GLU A 248 4.79 3.06 -29.62
N ASN A 249 4.75 2.60 -28.37
CA ASN A 249 4.24 1.26 -27.99
C ASN A 249 4.97 0.09 -28.70
N GLU A 250 6.23 0.30 -29.02
CA GLU A 250 7.08 -0.64 -29.75
C GLU A 250 7.67 -1.75 -28.87
N LYS A 251 7.52 -1.67 -27.55
CA LYS A 251 7.93 -2.73 -26.61
C LYS A 251 6.72 -3.42 -26.01
N GLY A 252 6.89 -4.70 -25.66
CA GLY A 252 5.86 -5.49 -25.00
C GLY A 252 6.43 -6.57 -24.10
N VAL A 253 5.59 -7.10 -23.21
CA VAL A 253 5.98 -8.16 -22.28
C VAL A 253 5.47 -9.51 -22.78
N VAL A 254 6.36 -10.49 -22.89
CA VAL A 254 6.04 -11.87 -23.27
C VAL A 254 6.47 -12.84 -22.17
N ARG A 255 5.83 -14.01 -22.13
CA ARG A 255 6.30 -15.14 -21.32
C ARG A 255 7.29 -15.97 -22.13
N ASP A 256 8.45 -16.24 -21.55
CA ASP A 256 9.38 -17.23 -22.07
C ASP A 256 8.80 -18.64 -21.88
N GLN A 257 8.75 -19.43 -22.96
CA GLN A 257 8.14 -20.76 -22.91
C GLN A 257 9.04 -21.82 -22.25
N ALA A 258 10.36 -21.59 -22.22
CA ALA A 258 11.32 -22.52 -21.66
C ALA A 258 11.50 -22.31 -20.16
N THR A 259 11.63 -21.05 -19.71
CA THR A 259 11.86 -20.73 -18.29
C THR A 259 10.58 -20.36 -17.54
N GLY A 260 9.55 -19.88 -18.26
CA GLY A 260 8.36 -19.31 -17.66
C GLY A 260 8.52 -17.86 -17.20
N ASP A 261 9.71 -17.26 -17.32
CA ASP A 261 9.95 -15.87 -16.92
C ASP A 261 9.25 -14.87 -17.84
N LEU A 262 9.11 -13.63 -17.36
CA LEU A 262 8.66 -12.52 -18.20
C LEU A 262 9.87 -11.77 -18.74
N GLN A 263 9.81 -11.42 -20.02
CA GLN A 263 10.83 -10.63 -20.69
C GLN A 263 10.19 -9.54 -21.54
N VAL A 264 10.89 -8.42 -21.64
CA VAL A 264 10.55 -7.32 -22.55
C VAL A 264 11.15 -7.61 -23.92
N VAL A 265 10.34 -7.45 -24.97
CA VAL A 265 10.76 -7.60 -26.36
C VAL A 265 10.32 -6.38 -27.17
N THR A 266 11.04 -6.08 -28.25
CA THR A 266 10.50 -5.23 -29.32
C THR A 266 9.38 -5.99 -30.02
N VAL A 267 8.23 -5.35 -30.20
CA VAL A 267 7.05 -5.95 -30.83
C VAL A 267 7.24 -6.00 -32.34
N THR A 268 7.01 -7.17 -32.92
CA THR A 268 7.04 -7.41 -34.37
C THR A 268 5.77 -8.18 -34.78
N PRO A 269 5.39 -8.20 -36.08
CA PRO A 269 4.23 -8.96 -36.54
C PRO A 269 4.27 -10.45 -36.15
N GLU A 270 5.47 -11.03 -36.02
CA GLU A 270 5.67 -12.44 -35.68
C GLU A 270 5.46 -12.73 -34.18
N ASN A 271 5.67 -11.75 -33.30
CA ASN A 271 5.59 -11.93 -31.85
C ASN A 271 4.39 -11.23 -31.20
N GLU A 272 3.64 -10.41 -31.93
CA GLU A 272 2.52 -9.62 -31.40
C GLU A 272 1.45 -10.48 -30.71
N SER A 273 1.17 -11.67 -31.26
CA SER A 273 0.22 -12.63 -30.66
C SER A 273 0.68 -13.21 -29.31
N ARG A 274 1.97 -13.07 -28.97
CA ARG A 274 2.55 -13.56 -27.71
C ARG A 274 2.58 -12.50 -26.61
N ILE A 275 2.25 -11.25 -26.92
CA ILE A 275 2.21 -10.18 -25.92
C ILE A 275 1.16 -10.52 -24.87
N LEU A 276 1.57 -10.48 -23.61
CA LEU A 276 0.67 -10.79 -22.50
C LEU A 276 -0.39 -9.71 -22.38
N VAL A 277 -1.64 -10.14 -22.18
CA VAL A 277 -2.73 -9.28 -21.73
C VAL A 277 -2.71 -9.26 -20.21
N HIS A 278 -2.71 -8.07 -19.61
CA HIS A 278 -2.66 -7.95 -18.15
C HIS A 278 -3.97 -8.39 -17.52
N ASP A 279 -3.89 -9.32 -16.57
CA ASP A 279 -5.03 -9.77 -15.78
C ASP A 279 -4.78 -9.54 -14.29
N ALA A 280 -5.25 -8.39 -13.77
CA ALA A 280 -5.21 -8.09 -12.35
C ALA A 280 -6.09 -9.03 -11.51
N HIS A 281 -7.09 -9.68 -12.11
CA HIS A 281 -8.07 -10.53 -11.42
C HIS A 281 -7.70 -12.02 -11.48
N GLY A 282 -6.54 -12.36 -12.02
CA GLY A 282 -6.05 -13.72 -12.11
C GLY A 282 -5.95 -14.39 -10.74
N ALA A 283 -6.58 -15.56 -10.57
CA ALA A 283 -6.63 -16.26 -9.30
C ALA A 283 -5.22 -16.58 -8.74
N SER A 284 -4.30 -17.00 -9.61
CA SER A 284 -2.91 -17.24 -9.24
C SER A 284 -2.09 -15.94 -9.18
N PRO A 285 -1.26 -15.72 -8.14
CA PRO A 285 -0.37 -14.56 -8.07
C PRO A 285 0.87 -14.69 -9.00
N THR A 286 1.06 -15.80 -9.71
CA THR A 286 2.29 -16.08 -10.49
C THR A 286 2.61 -14.99 -11.51
N THR A 287 1.64 -14.56 -12.34
CA THR A 287 1.89 -13.52 -13.36
C THR A 287 2.16 -12.18 -12.70
N ALA A 288 1.38 -11.80 -11.68
CA ALA A 288 1.61 -10.58 -10.91
C ALA A 288 3.01 -10.55 -10.27
N PHE A 289 3.47 -11.68 -9.73
CA PHE A 289 4.79 -11.82 -9.10
C PHE A 289 5.90 -11.71 -10.14
N ALA A 290 5.75 -12.35 -11.31
CA ALA A 290 6.72 -12.24 -12.38
C ALA A 290 6.79 -10.81 -12.95
N LEU A 291 5.65 -10.13 -13.09
CA LEU A 291 5.60 -8.72 -13.49
C LEU A 291 6.39 -7.84 -12.51
N SER A 292 6.21 -8.04 -11.21
CA SER A 292 6.88 -7.21 -10.21
C SER A 292 8.40 -7.35 -10.22
N ARG A 293 8.94 -8.38 -10.88
CA ARG A 293 10.38 -8.66 -11.04
C ARG A 293 10.99 -8.10 -12.33
N LEU A 294 10.20 -7.49 -13.22
CA LEU A 294 10.70 -6.89 -14.46
C LEU A 294 11.56 -5.64 -14.22
N ALA A 295 11.24 -4.87 -13.18
CA ALA A 295 11.94 -3.63 -12.88
C ALA A 295 13.42 -3.89 -12.60
N ASP A 296 14.30 -3.25 -13.36
CA ASP A 296 15.72 -3.27 -13.09
C ASP A 296 15.98 -2.48 -11.78
N PRO A 297 16.60 -3.10 -10.76
CA PRO A 297 16.70 -2.50 -9.43
C PRO A 297 17.61 -1.26 -9.38
N ASP A 298 18.57 -1.16 -10.30
CA ASP A 298 19.60 -0.11 -10.31
C ASP A 298 19.21 1.04 -11.25
N THR A 299 18.64 0.73 -12.41
CA THR A 299 18.30 1.71 -13.45
C THR A 299 16.82 2.09 -13.47
N LEU A 300 15.96 1.35 -12.77
CA LEU A 300 14.49 1.49 -12.78
C LEU A 300 13.83 1.32 -14.16
N HIS A 301 14.56 0.88 -15.18
CA HIS A 301 13.94 0.58 -16.46
C HIS A 301 13.00 -0.62 -16.33
N GLN A 302 11.99 -0.68 -17.20
CA GLN A 302 10.98 -1.74 -17.22
C GLN A 302 10.18 -1.82 -15.90
N THR A 303 9.97 -0.69 -15.23
CA THR A 303 9.23 -0.62 -13.97
C THR A 303 7.73 -0.67 -14.22
N PRO A 304 7.02 -1.73 -13.76
CA PRO A 304 5.58 -1.75 -13.88
C PRO A 304 4.92 -0.92 -12.80
N ILE A 305 3.90 -0.16 -13.17
CA ILE A 305 3.02 0.59 -12.28
C ILE A 305 1.55 0.24 -12.59
N GLY A 306 0.68 0.48 -11.63
CA GLY A 306 -0.74 0.13 -11.71
C GLY A 306 -1.07 -0.98 -10.72
N VAL A 307 -2.23 -1.61 -10.92
CA VAL A 307 -2.71 -2.71 -10.08
C VAL A 307 -2.16 -4.03 -10.63
N PHE A 308 -1.28 -4.67 -9.86
CA PHE A 308 -0.72 -5.98 -10.21
C PHE A 308 -1.72 -7.11 -9.93
N ARG A 309 -2.48 -6.96 -8.85
CA ARG A 309 -3.43 -7.96 -8.37
C ARG A 309 -4.59 -7.27 -7.67
N SER A 310 -5.79 -7.75 -7.92
CA SER A 310 -7.05 -7.38 -7.26
C SER A 310 -7.98 -8.59 -7.34
N VAL A 311 -8.05 -9.39 -6.29
CA VAL A 311 -8.84 -10.63 -6.25
C VAL A 311 -9.68 -10.71 -5.00
N ASP A 312 -10.86 -11.31 -5.12
CA ASP A 312 -11.71 -11.58 -3.96
C ASP A 312 -11.10 -12.69 -3.10
N ARG A 313 -10.91 -12.40 -1.81
CA ARG A 313 -10.53 -13.37 -0.77
C ARG A 313 -11.41 -13.13 0.46
N PRO A 314 -11.68 -14.16 1.28
CA PRO A 314 -12.38 -13.96 2.55
C PRO A 314 -11.69 -12.88 3.40
N VAL A 315 -12.48 -11.97 3.97
CA VAL A 315 -11.99 -10.83 4.73
C VAL A 315 -12.03 -11.17 6.22
N TYR A 316 -10.91 -10.99 6.91
CA TYR A 316 -10.73 -11.48 8.28
C TYR A 316 -11.77 -10.92 9.27
N ASP A 317 -11.99 -9.61 9.25
CA ASP A 317 -12.93 -8.92 10.15
C ASP A 317 -14.39 -9.30 9.88
N THR A 318 -14.74 -9.63 8.63
CA THR A 318 -16.07 -10.18 8.29
C THR A 318 -16.24 -11.57 8.89
N LEU A 319 -15.31 -12.49 8.62
CA LEU A 319 -15.35 -13.86 9.16
C LEU A 319 -15.36 -13.88 10.70
N MET A 320 -14.57 -13.01 11.33
CA MET A 320 -14.52 -12.88 12.78
C MET A 320 -15.88 -12.41 13.33
N ALA A 321 -16.51 -11.43 12.70
CA ALA A 321 -17.79 -10.92 13.14
C ALA A 321 -18.92 -11.97 12.98
N ASP A 322 -18.95 -12.70 11.86
CA ASP A 322 -19.91 -13.80 11.66
C ASP A 322 -19.76 -14.88 12.75
N GLN A 323 -18.51 -15.20 13.12
CA GLN A 323 -18.23 -16.12 14.22
C GLN A 323 -18.71 -15.58 15.58
N LEU A 324 -18.54 -14.28 15.84
CA LEU A 324 -19.03 -13.65 17.08
C LEU A 324 -20.56 -13.59 17.13
N GLU A 325 -21.23 -13.26 16.03
CA GLU A 325 -22.69 -13.27 15.92
C GLU A 325 -23.24 -14.68 16.20
N THR A 326 -22.67 -15.70 15.57
CA THR A 326 -23.01 -17.11 15.82
C THR A 326 -22.83 -17.49 17.29
N ALA A 327 -21.74 -17.06 17.92
CA ALA A 327 -21.50 -17.35 19.34
C ALA A 327 -22.53 -16.68 20.25
N VAL A 328 -22.93 -15.43 19.95
CA VAL A 328 -23.96 -14.70 20.70
C VAL A 328 -25.34 -15.35 20.54
N GLU A 329 -25.69 -15.82 19.35
CA GLU A 329 -26.94 -16.56 19.11
C GLU A 329 -27.00 -17.86 19.90
N GLN A 330 -25.89 -18.60 19.98
CA GLN A 330 -25.84 -19.90 20.64
C GLN A 330 -25.66 -19.83 22.16
N GLN A 331 -24.88 -18.86 22.65
CA GLN A 331 -24.43 -18.80 24.05
C GLN A 331 -24.94 -17.57 24.80
N GLY A 332 -25.64 -16.66 24.11
CA GLY A 332 -26.02 -15.35 24.63
C GLY A 332 -24.87 -14.34 24.61
N LYS A 333 -25.18 -13.10 24.98
CA LYS A 333 -24.15 -12.06 25.10
C LYS A 333 -23.24 -12.39 26.29
N GLY A 334 -21.92 -12.33 26.06
CA GLY A 334 -20.93 -12.50 27.12
C GLY A 334 -21.04 -11.42 28.21
N ASP A 335 -20.75 -11.80 29.45
CA ASP A 335 -20.63 -10.89 30.59
C ASP A 335 -19.15 -10.66 30.91
N LEU A 336 -18.67 -9.44 30.65
CA LEU A 336 -17.28 -9.07 30.87
C LEU A 336 -16.91 -9.11 32.36
N SER A 337 -17.81 -8.72 33.26
CA SER A 337 -17.57 -8.75 34.70
C SER A 337 -17.39 -10.18 35.17
N ARG A 338 -18.25 -11.10 34.70
CA ARG A 338 -18.12 -12.53 34.98
C ARG A 338 -16.82 -13.11 34.41
N LEU A 339 -16.44 -12.71 33.19
CA LEU A 339 -15.18 -13.17 32.56
C LEU A 339 -13.95 -12.71 33.36
N LEU A 340 -13.91 -11.45 33.78
CA LEU A 340 -12.79 -10.87 34.55
C LEU A 340 -12.73 -11.40 35.99
N ALA A 341 -13.89 -11.64 36.61
CA ALA A 341 -13.95 -12.29 37.92
C ALA A 341 -13.40 -13.73 37.86
N GLY A 342 -13.44 -14.36 36.68
CA GLY A 342 -13.05 -15.75 36.48
C GLY A 342 -13.89 -16.71 37.33
N ASN A 343 -13.49 -17.97 37.33
CA ASN A 343 -14.01 -18.96 38.28
C ASN A 343 -13.05 -19.18 39.46
N ASP A 344 -11.81 -18.72 39.33
CA ASP A 344 -10.72 -18.92 40.29
C ASP A 344 -10.18 -17.56 40.72
N THR A 345 -10.48 -17.18 41.96
CA THR A 345 -9.88 -16.00 42.60
C THR A 345 -9.02 -16.44 43.78
N TRP A 346 -7.91 -15.75 44.01
CA TRP A 346 -7.08 -15.91 45.20
C TRP A 346 -6.99 -14.57 45.93
N THR A 347 -7.26 -14.58 47.23
CA THR A 347 -7.11 -13.41 48.09
C THR A 347 -5.69 -13.38 48.67
N VAL A 348 -4.94 -12.31 48.37
CA VAL A 348 -3.64 -12.07 49.01
C VAL A 348 -3.90 -11.58 50.43
N VAL A 349 -3.57 -12.40 51.44
CA VAL A 349 -3.61 -11.98 52.83
C VAL A 349 -2.25 -11.35 53.15
N GLY A 350 -2.27 -10.04 53.44
CA GLY A 350 -1.09 -9.26 53.82
C GLY A 350 -0.68 -9.43 55.27
#